data_AF-A0A936JT45-F1
#
_entry.id   AF-A0A936JT45-F1
#
_cell.length_a   1.000
_cell.length_b   1.000
_cell.length_c   1.000
_cell.angle_alpha   90.00
_cell.angle_beta   90.00
_cell.angle_gamma   90.00
#
_symmetry.space_group_name_H-M   'P 1'
#
loop_
_entity.id
_entity.type
_entity.pdbx_description
1 polymer ?
#
loop_
_entity_poly.entity_id
_entity_poly.type
_entity_poly.pdbx_seq_one_letter_code
_entity_poly.pdbx_strand_id
1 'polypeptide(L)'
;MRRIGALVAWSFCLFALGCGSYLGSAQRAYQEGRYLEAAENLGDHEAEVPRLPPAKQANYGLYRGLSLMRLGDHDAASQWLDFAANVEQKRPGSLLPAQRRELEDARDKLAKTVETESATGPLALPTRPVSDEQP
;
A
#
# COMPACT_ATOMS: atom_id res chain seq x y z
N MET A 1 16.84 51.93 22.60
CA MET A 1 17.88 51.01 22.10
C MET A 1 17.64 49.62 22.69
N ARG A 2 17.38 48.62 21.82
CA ARG A 2 17.81 47.21 21.88
C ARG A 2 17.68 46.53 23.27
N ARG A 3 16.77 45.58 23.49
CA ARG A 3 16.96 44.15 23.15
C ARG A 3 15.61 43.41 23.15
N ILE A 4 14.92 43.41 22.01
CA ILE A 4 13.93 42.37 21.69
C ILE A 4 14.76 41.24 21.10
N GLY A 5 15.01 40.19 21.88
CA GLY A 5 15.96 39.16 21.52
C GLY A 5 15.97 38.01 22.51
N ALA A 6 14.80 37.58 22.97
CA ALA A 6 14.63 36.26 23.56
C ALA A 6 14.01 35.36 22.49
N LEU A 7 14.87 34.99 21.54
CA LEU A 7 14.60 34.06 20.46
C LEU A 7 14.12 32.73 21.05
N VAL A 8 12.84 32.44 20.81
CA VAL A 8 12.34 31.19 20.19
C VAL A 8 13.44 30.14 20.02
N ALA A 9 13.75 29.39 21.07
CA ALA A 9 14.78 28.35 21.04
C ALA A 9 14.33 27.14 21.85
N TRP A 10 13.10 26.65 21.61
CA TRP A 10 12.70 25.35 22.19
C TRP A 10 11.53 24.70 21.45
N SER A 11 11.61 24.48 20.14
CA SER A 11 10.64 23.62 19.45
C SER A 11 11.12 23.14 18.08
N PHE A 12 12.34 22.62 17.98
CA PHE A 12 12.77 21.96 16.75
C PHE A 12 13.72 20.79 17.05
N CYS A 13 13.20 19.74 17.67
CA CYS A 13 13.96 18.50 17.90
C CYS A 13 13.07 17.25 17.73
N LEU A 14 12.32 17.15 16.62
CA LEU A 14 11.44 16.01 16.33
C LEU A 14 11.46 15.51 14.88
N PHE A 15 12.41 15.94 14.04
CA PHE A 15 12.43 15.60 12.60
C PHE A 15 13.60 14.69 12.15
N ALA A 16 14.17 13.89 13.06
CA ALA A 16 15.32 13.03 12.76
C ALA A 16 14.97 11.54 12.58
N LEU A 17 13.84 11.19 11.93
CA LEU A 17 13.52 9.80 11.54
C LEU A 17 13.72 9.51 10.04
N GLY A 18 14.24 10.47 9.27
CA GLY A 18 14.26 10.44 7.80
C GLY A 18 15.60 10.19 7.12
N CYS A 19 16.63 9.68 7.79
CA CYS A 19 17.88 9.33 7.11
C CYS A 19 17.81 7.90 6.53
N GLY A 20 17.37 7.78 5.27
CA GLY A 20 17.86 6.78 4.33
C GLY A 20 17.54 5.29 4.59
N SER A 21 16.35 4.93 5.06
CA SER A 21 15.92 3.51 5.01
C SER A 21 15.17 3.21 3.71
N TYR A 22 15.30 1.97 3.19
CA TYR A 22 14.59 1.53 1.98
C TYR A 22 13.09 1.79 2.07
N LEU A 23 12.51 1.62 3.26
CA LEU A 23 11.08 1.86 3.53
C LEU A 23 10.69 3.34 3.33
N GLY A 24 11.53 4.27 3.76
CA GLY A 24 11.32 5.70 3.53
C GLY A 24 11.49 6.08 2.06
N SER A 25 12.41 5.42 1.34
CA SER A 25 12.61 5.60 -0.10
C SER A 25 11.40 5.08 -0.89
N ALA A 26 10.91 3.88 -0.55
CA ALA A 26 9.74 3.28 -1.18
C ALA A 26 8.46 4.08 -0.92
N GLN A 27 8.26 4.57 0.32
CA GLN A 27 7.15 5.46 0.64
C GLN A 27 7.18 6.73 -0.23
N ARG A 28 8.35 7.34 -0.39
CA ARG A 28 8.51 8.52 -1.26
C ARG A 28 8.22 8.18 -2.73
N ALA A 29 8.77 7.07 -3.23
CA ALA A 29 8.51 6.60 -4.59
C ALA A 29 7.00 6.37 -4.84
N TYR A 30 6.29 5.76 -3.88
CA TYR A 30 4.84 5.60 -3.95
C TYR A 30 4.11 6.95 -4.00
N GLN A 31 4.46 7.89 -3.11
CA GLN A 31 3.86 9.23 -3.08
C GLN A 31 4.10 10.02 -4.38
N GLU A 32 5.24 9.78 -5.03
CA GLU A 32 5.62 10.40 -6.31
C GLU A 32 5.08 9.64 -7.53
N GLY A 33 4.26 8.60 -7.33
CA GLY A 33 3.63 7.82 -8.40
C GLY A 33 4.54 6.79 -9.06
N ARG A 34 5.76 6.60 -8.55
CA ARG A 34 6.72 5.59 -9.03
C ARG A 34 6.46 4.24 -8.34
N TYR A 35 5.32 3.64 -8.66
CA TYR A 35 4.84 2.43 -8.00
C TYR A 35 5.72 1.20 -8.25
N LEU A 36 6.28 1.07 -9.45
CA LEU A 36 7.19 -0.03 -9.77
C LEU A 36 8.46 0.04 -8.91
N GLU A 37 9.10 1.22 -8.84
CA GLU A 37 10.28 1.43 -8.00
C GLU A 37 9.97 1.19 -6.51
N ALA A 38 8.82 1.66 -6.03
CA ALA A 38 8.39 1.40 -4.66
C ALA A 38 8.22 -0.11 -4.41
N ALA A 39 7.60 -0.82 -5.35
CA ALA A 39 7.42 -2.26 -5.26
C ALA A 39 8.77 -2.97 -5.26
N GLU A 40 9.61 -2.78 -6.27
CA GLU A 40 10.91 -3.47 -6.41
C GLU A 40 11.80 -3.25 -5.18
N ASN A 41 11.96 -2.00 -4.75
CA ASN A 41 12.77 -1.66 -3.58
C ASN A 41 12.25 -2.36 -2.30
N LEU A 42 10.93 -2.45 -2.11
CA LEU A 42 10.39 -3.22 -0.98
C LEU A 42 10.65 -4.73 -1.16
N GLY A 43 10.45 -5.26 -2.37
CA GLY A 43 10.67 -6.68 -2.68
C GLY A 43 12.10 -7.14 -2.38
N ASP A 44 13.10 -6.32 -2.69
CA ASP A 44 14.52 -6.62 -2.44
C ASP A 44 14.85 -6.79 -0.94
N HIS A 45 14.00 -6.25 -0.06
CA HIS A 45 14.17 -6.27 1.38
C HIS A 45 13.13 -7.13 2.12
N GLU A 46 12.36 -7.95 1.42
CA GLU A 46 11.27 -8.76 2.01
C GLU A 46 11.77 -9.68 3.14
N ALA A 47 12.96 -10.26 2.99
CA ALA A 47 13.56 -11.16 3.97
C ALA A 47 13.85 -10.50 5.33
N GLU A 48 13.93 -9.17 5.37
CA GLU A 48 14.18 -8.41 6.59
C GLU A 48 12.91 -8.17 7.42
N VAL A 49 11.73 -8.25 6.78
CA VAL A 49 10.44 -7.86 7.36
C VAL A 49 10.17 -8.51 8.72
N PRO A 50 10.38 -9.83 8.93
CA PRO A 50 10.11 -10.45 10.23
C PRO A 50 10.94 -9.89 11.39
N ARG A 51 12.08 -9.25 11.10
CA ARG A 51 12.99 -8.67 12.10
C ARG A 51 12.69 -7.20 12.38
N LEU A 52 11.82 -6.56 11.59
CA LEU A 52 11.47 -5.16 11.77
C LEU A 52 10.58 -4.95 13.01
N PRO A 53 10.58 -3.75 13.61
CA PRO A 53 9.55 -3.37 14.57
C PRO A 53 8.15 -3.43 13.96
N PRO A 54 7.07 -3.70 14.75
CA PRO A 54 5.71 -3.83 14.24
C PRO A 54 5.24 -2.65 13.36
N ALA A 55 5.57 -1.41 13.76
CA ALA A 55 5.24 -0.24 12.96
C ALA A 55 5.88 -0.27 11.56
N LYS A 56 7.12 -0.76 11.43
CA LYS A 56 7.78 -0.89 10.13
C LYS A 56 7.24 -2.07 9.33
N GLN A 57 6.88 -3.18 9.97
CA GLN A 57 6.20 -4.29 9.32
C GLN A 57 4.86 -3.85 8.70
N ALA A 58 4.04 -3.14 9.47
CA ALA A 58 2.76 -2.65 8.98
C ALA A 58 2.92 -1.67 7.82
N ASN A 59 3.87 -0.73 7.93
CA ASN A 59 4.21 0.19 6.83
C ASN A 59 4.72 -0.53 5.58
N TYR A 60 5.55 -1.56 5.75
CA TYR A 60 6.03 -2.38 4.64
C TYR A 60 4.86 -3.02 3.89
N GLY A 61 3.98 -3.73 4.60
CA GLY A 61 2.82 -4.37 4.00
C GLY A 61 1.90 -3.38 3.31
N LEU A 62 1.66 -2.23 3.94
CA LEU A 62 0.82 -1.17 3.38
C LEU A 62 1.39 -0.67 2.04
N TYR A 63 2.63 -0.19 2.01
CA TYR A 63 3.19 0.40 0.79
C TYR A 63 3.49 -0.64 -0.29
N ARG A 64 3.86 -1.88 0.06
CA ARG A 64 4.01 -2.97 -0.91
C ARG A 64 2.67 -3.31 -1.55
N GLY A 65 1.63 -3.50 -0.72
CA GLY A 65 0.28 -3.80 -1.19
C GLY A 65 -0.32 -2.69 -2.05
N LEU A 66 -0.23 -1.43 -1.62
CA LEU A 66 -0.70 -0.29 -2.38
C LEU A 66 0.02 -0.14 -3.72
N SER A 67 1.35 -0.36 -3.75
CA SER A 67 2.13 -0.28 -4.99
C SER A 67 1.70 -1.37 -5.98
N LEU A 68 1.55 -2.61 -5.51
CA LEU A 68 1.08 -3.73 -6.34
C LEU A 68 -0.34 -3.51 -6.86
N MET A 69 -1.23 -2.98 -6.03
CA MET A 69 -2.59 -2.63 -6.44
C MET A 69 -2.59 -1.58 -7.57
N ARG A 70 -1.66 -0.61 -7.53
CA ARG A 70 -1.51 0.39 -8.61
C ARG A 70 -0.92 -0.20 -9.89
N LEU A 71 -0.16 -1.28 -9.78
CA LEU A 71 0.38 -2.03 -10.91
C LEU A 71 -0.60 -3.06 -11.47
N GLY A 72 -1.77 -3.24 -10.85
CA GLY A 72 -2.81 -4.18 -11.28
C GLY A 72 -2.63 -5.61 -10.74
N ASP A 73 -1.64 -5.86 -9.89
CA ASP A 73 -1.45 -7.15 -9.22
C ASP A 73 -2.30 -7.20 -7.94
N HIS A 74 -3.61 -7.42 -8.13
CA HIS A 74 -4.60 -7.40 -7.06
C HIS A 74 -4.43 -8.56 -6.07
N ASP A 75 -4.00 -9.73 -6.54
CA ASP A 75 -3.78 -10.92 -5.71
C ASP A 75 -2.62 -10.70 -4.73
N ALA A 76 -1.46 -10.27 -5.24
CA ALA A 76 -0.32 -9.98 -4.38
C ALA A 76 -0.59 -8.75 -3.50
N ALA A 77 -1.30 -7.74 -4.02
CA ALA A 77 -1.71 -6.59 -3.22
C ALA A 77 -2.54 -7.02 -2.00
N SER A 78 -3.54 -7.89 -2.18
CA SER A 78 -4.40 -8.36 -1.09
C SER A 78 -3.58 -9.02 0.02
N GLN A 79 -2.61 -9.86 -0.34
CA GLN A 79 -1.77 -10.56 0.63
C GLN A 79 -0.99 -9.58 1.53
N TRP A 80 -0.41 -8.54 0.94
CA TRP A 80 0.38 -7.55 1.69
C TRP A 80 -0.48 -6.59 2.51
N LEU A 81 -1.66 -6.22 2.01
CA LEU A 81 -2.61 -5.41 2.78
C LEU A 81 -3.17 -6.21 3.96
N ASP A 82 -3.47 -7.49 3.79
CA ASP A 82 -3.88 -8.36 4.89
C ASP A 82 -2.75 -8.56 5.91
N PHE A 83 -1.50 -8.66 5.46
CA PHE A 83 -0.34 -8.65 6.35
C PHE A 83 -0.29 -7.37 7.20
N ALA A 84 -0.44 -6.19 6.59
CA ALA A 84 -0.46 -4.92 7.32
C ALA A 84 -1.63 -4.85 8.33
N ALA A 85 -2.82 -5.29 7.92
CA ALA A 85 -4.00 -5.34 8.77
C ALA A 85 -3.80 -6.27 9.97
N ASN A 86 -3.20 -7.44 9.75
CA ASN A 86 -2.91 -8.41 10.81
C ASN A 86 -1.89 -7.87 11.81
N VAL A 87 -0.88 -7.11 11.36
CA VAL A 87 0.08 -6.46 12.26
C VAL A 87 -0.62 -5.40 13.10
N GLU A 88 -1.42 -4.53 12.48
CA GLU A 88 -2.18 -3.49 13.18
C GLU A 88 -3.18 -4.08 14.18
N GLN A 89 -3.87 -5.17 13.83
CA GLN A 89 -4.79 -5.86 14.73
C GLN A 89 -4.07 -6.42 15.96
N LYS A 90 -2.90 -7.03 15.78
CA LYS A 90 -2.09 -7.58 16.88
C LYS A 90 -1.42 -6.50 17.73
N ARG A 91 -1.09 -5.36 17.13
CA ARG A 91 -0.38 -4.24 17.76
C ARG A 91 -1.04 -2.92 17.34
N PRO A 92 -2.16 -2.54 17.98
CA PRO A 92 -2.85 -1.29 17.65
C PRO A 92 -1.93 -0.08 17.78
N GLY A 93 -1.96 0.79 16.78
CA GLY A 93 -1.08 1.97 16.68
C GLY A 93 0.23 1.71 15.93
N SER A 94 0.37 0.57 15.25
CA SER A 94 1.49 0.30 14.33
C SER A 94 1.38 1.15 13.07
N LEU A 95 0.16 1.48 12.64
CA LEU A 95 -0.13 2.44 11.57
C LEU A 95 -0.65 3.77 12.12
N LEU A 96 -0.21 4.87 11.50
CA LEU A 96 -0.77 6.19 11.74
C LEU A 96 -2.25 6.23 11.30
N PRO A 97 -3.08 7.13 11.86
CA PRO A 97 -4.50 7.19 11.51
C PRO A 97 -4.78 7.35 10.01
N ALA A 98 -3.98 8.15 9.29
CA ALA A 98 -4.12 8.30 7.84
C ALA A 98 -3.78 7.02 7.07
N GLN A 99 -2.72 6.32 7.48
CA GLN A 99 -2.29 5.06 6.87
C GLN A 99 -3.28 3.93 7.11
N ARG A 100 -3.91 3.91 8.28
CA ARG A 100 -4.98 2.96 8.59
C ARG A 100 -6.20 3.16 7.70
N ARG A 101 -6.61 4.42 7.48
CA ARG A 101 -7.69 4.73 6.53
C ARG A 101 -7.31 4.32 5.11
N GLU A 102 -6.08 4.61 4.68
CA GLU A 102 -5.60 4.19 3.36
C GLU A 102 -5.60 2.65 3.20
N LEU A 103 -5.26 1.91 4.26
CA LEU A 103 -5.35 0.46 4.30
C LEU A 103 -6.81 -0.04 4.17
N GLU A 104 -7.73 0.55 4.92
CA GLU A 104 -9.16 0.22 4.88
C GLU A 104 -9.74 0.48 3.48
N ASP A 105 -9.51 1.67 2.94
CA ASP A 105 -9.96 2.07 1.60
C ASP A 105 -9.43 1.14 0.50
N ALA A 106 -8.16 0.74 0.58
CA ALA A 106 -7.55 -0.15 -0.39
C ALA A 106 -8.14 -1.56 -0.35
N ARG A 107 -8.39 -2.10 0.85
CA ARG A 107 -9.01 -3.43 1.02
C ARG A 107 -10.47 -3.43 0.54
N ASP A 108 -11.23 -2.38 0.85
CA ASP A 108 -12.60 -2.20 0.35
C ASP A 108 -12.64 -2.10 -1.18
N LYS A 109 -11.65 -1.46 -1.78
CA LYS A 109 -11.53 -1.38 -3.24
C LYS A 109 -11.26 -2.76 -3.86
N LEU A 110 -10.33 -3.53 -3.30
CA LEU A 110 -10.03 -4.88 -3.80
C LEU A 110 -11.25 -5.81 -3.69
N ALA A 111 -11.99 -5.76 -2.59
CA ALA A 111 -13.20 -6.56 -2.43
C ALA A 111 -14.22 -6.31 -3.57
N LYS A 112 -14.43 -5.04 -3.95
CA LYS A 112 -15.33 -4.66 -5.06
C LYS A 112 -14.79 -5.11 -6.42
N THR A 113 -13.48 -5.10 -6.61
CA THR A 113 -12.86 -5.56 -7.86
C THR A 113 -13.07 -7.07 -8.04
N VAL A 114 -12.85 -7.86 -6.99
CA VAL A 114 -13.05 -9.31 -7.03
C VAL A 114 -14.52 -9.67 -7.29
N GLU A 115 -15.48 -8.93 -6.73
CA GLU A 115 -16.90 -9.11 -7.02
C GLU A 115 -17.23 -8.84 -8.50
N THR A 116 -16.61 -7.81 -9.10
CA THR A 116 -16.82 -7.44 -10.50
C THR A 116 -16.22 -8.47 -11.47
N GLU A 117 -15.03 -8.97 -11.16
CA GLU A 117 -14.37 -10.03 -11.94
C GLU A 117 -15.13 -11.36 -11.83
N SER A 118 -15.65 -11.68 -10.65
CA SER A 118 -16.49 -12.87 -10.42
C SER A 118 -17.84 -12.79 -11.14
N ALA A 119 -18.43 -11.59 -11.26
CA ALA A 119 -19.63 -11.36 -12.05
C ALA A 119 -19.38 -11.48 -13.57
N THR A 120 -18.12 -11.46 -14.01
CA THR A 120 -17.68 -11.55 -15.42
C THR A 120 -16.93 -12.86 -15.69
N GLY A 121 -17.33 -13.95 -15.03
CA GLY A 121 -16.70 -15.26 -15.17
C GLY A 121 -16.55 -15.77 -16.62
N PRO A 122 -15.58 -16.66 -16.89
CA PRO A 122 -15.17 -17.03 -18.24
C PRO A 122 -16.24 -17.89 -18.94
N LEU A 123 -16.58 -17.53 -20.19
CA LEU A 123 -17.51 -18.21 -21.12
C LEU A 123 -19.00 -17.79 -21.10
N ALA A 124 -19.30 -16.50 -21.03
CA ALA A 124 -20.43 -16.00 -21.84
C ALA A 124 -19.94 -15.76 -23.27
N LEU A 125 -19.60 -16.85 -23.99
CA LEU A 125 -19.57 -16.77 -25.46
C LEU A 125 -20.98 -16.31 -25.87
N PRO A 126 -21.15 -15.22 -26.64
CA PRO A 126 -22.40 -15.03 -27.34
C PRO A 126 -22.54 -16.26 -28.24
N THR A 127 -23.44 -17.18 -27.88
CA THR A 127 -23.89 -18.23 -28.81
C THR A 127 -24.44 -17.49 -30.01
N ARG A 128 -23.62 -17.32 -31.05
CA ARG A 128 -24.10 -16.93 -32.37
C ARG A 128 -25.22 -17.91 -32.69
N PRO A 129 -26.46 -17.47 -32.95
CA PRO A 129 -27.44 -18.37 -33.50
C PRO A 129 -26.83 -18.92 -34.81
N VAL A 130 -26.73 -20.24 -34.89
CA VAL A 130 -26.48 -20.93 -36.15
C VAL A 130 -27.67 -20.59 -37.02
N SER A 131 -27.49 -19.60 -37.90
CA SER A 131 -28.40 -19.39 -39.01
C SER A 131 -28.25 -20.61 -39.91
N ASP A 132 -29.26 -21.48 -39.86
CA ASP A 132 -29.54 -22.46 -40.88
C ASP A 132 -29.63 -21.75 -42.23
N GLU A 133 -28.52 -21.76 -42.98
CA GLU A 133 -28.50 -21.36 -44.38
C GLU A 133 -28.45 -22.65 -45.22
N GLN A 134 -29.64 -23.24 -45.40
CA GLN A 134 -29.97 -24.04 -46.58
C GLN A 134 -30.42 -23.07 -47.68
N PRO A 135 -30.01 -23.28 -48.94
CA PRO A 135 -30.53 -24.38 -49.76
C PRO A 135 -29.47 -25.28 -50.42
#